data_AF-A0A357CSE5-F1
#
_entry.id   AF-A0A357CSE5-F1
#
_cell.length_a   1.000
_cell.length_b   1.000
_cell.length_c   1.000
_cell.angle_alpha   90.00
_cell.angle_beta   90.00
_cell.angle_gamma   90.00
#
_symmetry.space_group_name_H-M   'P 1'
#
loop_
_entity.id
_entity.type
_entity.pdbx_description
1 polymer ?
#
loop_
_entity_poly.entity_id
_entity_poly.type
_entity_poly.pdbx_seq_one_letter_code
_entity_poly.pdbx_strand_id
1 'polypeptide(L)'
;MKKLVLLYLVTLFLLVSLTIPVWAQNLYSIAVLPFDDGSIDETWWGDYDVGSGVADEFVTALLNLKPKTFRVIEREQIQRVLQEQEFGASGLVDASTAAQIGKILGVQFLLMGRVTEFSNKTAGGSLSLGGKGLGLQTTTSRVVIDARLVDTATAEIIVAAKGEGEKKQPHISLEYDWHTLDFSSEEFRATNLG
;
A
#
# COMPACT_ATOMS: atom_id res chain seq x y z
N MET A 1 -51.74 40.59 26.40
CA MET A 1 -50.35 41.06 26.18
C MET A 1 -49.31 39.97 26.42
N LYS A 2 -49.30 39.27 27.58
CA LYS A 2 -48.29 38.21 27.90
C LYS A 2 -48.21 37.04 26.89
N LYS A 3 -49.34 36.59 26.34
CA LYS A 3 -49.39 35.49 25.35
C LYS A 3 -48.80 35.86 23.97
N LEU A 4 -48.93 37.13 23.56
CA LEU A 4 -48.37 37.63 22.29
C LEU A 4 -46.85 37.80 22.39
N VAL A 5 -46.35 38.23 23.56
CA VAL A 5 -44.90 38.33 23.84
C VAL A 5 -44.26 36.95 23.89
N LEU A 6 -44.93 35.96 24.49
CA LEU A 6 -44.46 34.57 24.51
C LEU A 6 -44.38 34.00 23.08
N LEU A 7 -45.37 34.30 22.24
CA LEU A 7 -45.41 33.82 20.86
C LEU A 7 -44.25 34.40 20.02
N TYR A 8 -43.94 35.69 20.21
CA TYR A 8 -42.79 36.35 19.58
C TYR A 8 -41.43 35.82 20.07
N LEU A 9 -41.32 35.46 21.35
CA LEU A 9 -40.10 34.85 21.90
C LEU A 9 -39.87 33.43 21.37
N VAL A 10 -40.94 32.64 21.22
CA VAL A 10 -40.85 31.29 20.65
C VAL A 10 -40.51 31.34 19.16
N THR A 11 -41.10 32.26 18.39
CA THR A 11 -40.74 32.42 16.97
C THR A 11 -39.32 32.92 16.79
N LEU A 12 -38.84 33.84 17.63
CA LEU A 12 -37.45 34.30 17.61
C LEU A 12 -36.47 33.16 17.94
N PHE A 13 -36.79 32.34 18.94
CA PHE A 13 -35.98 31.17 19.30
C PHE A 13 -35.96 30.11 18.18
N LEU A 14 -37.10 29.88 17.52
CA LEU A 14 -37.20 28.97 16.37
C LEU A 14 -36.36 29.47 15.18
N LEU A 15 -36.35 30.78 14.94
CA LEU A 15 -35.60 31.40 13.84
C LEU A 15 -34.07 31.33 14.06
N VAL A 16 -33.61 31.41 15.31
CA VAL A 16 -32.19 31.26 15.68
C VAL A 16 -31.75 29.79 15.61
N SER A 17 -32.65 28.84 15.88
CA SER A 17 -32.32 27.40 15.79
C SER A 17 -32.11 26.88 14.36
N LEU A 18 -32.57 27.62 13.34
CA LEU A 18 -32.35 27.28 11.93
C LEU A 18 -30.97 27.71 11.39
N THR A 19 -30.19 28.49 12.15
CA THR A 19 -28.81 28.84 11.77
C THR A 19 -27.84 27.84 12.37
N ILE A 20 -27.97 26.56 12.02
CA ILE A 20 -26.87 25.61 12.26
C ILE A 20 -25.80 25.99 11.23
N PRO A 21 -24.61 26.47 11.64
CA PRO A 21 -23.51 26.58 10.69
C PRO A 21 -23.25 25.18 10.16
N VAL A 22 -23.51 24.97 8.86
CA VAL A 22 -23.02 23.80 8.16
C VAL A 22 -21.50 23.94 8.24
N TRP A 23 -20.87 23.22 9.16
CA TRP A 23 -19.42 23.12 9.22
C TRP A 23 -19.01 22.43 7.93
N ALA A 24 -18.70 23.23 6.92
CA ALA A 24 -17.94 22.75 5.78
C ALA A 24 -16.65 22.19 6.37
N GLN A 25 -16.56 20.87 6.46
CA GLN A 25 -15.37 20.19 6.92
C GLN A 25 -14.29 20.53 5.90
N ASN A 26 -13.42 21.46 6.25
CA ASN A 26 -12.39 21.94 5.35
C ASN A 26 -11.32 20.84 5.27
N LEU A 27 -11.48 19.95 4.30
CA LEU A 27 -10.61 18.80 4.12
C LEU A 27 -9.29 19.26 3.51
N TYR A 28 -8.18 18.76 4.04
CA TYR A 28 -6.87 19.00 3.45
C TYR A 28 -6.74 18.23 2.13
N SER A 29 -6.30 18.89 1.06
CA SER A 29 -6.02 18.22 -0.21
C SER A 29 -4.66 17.55 -0.16
N ILE A 30 -4.61 16.26 -0.47
CA ILE A 30 -3.39 15.46 -0.46
C ILE A 30 -3.24 14.68 -1.77
N ALA A 31 -2.02 14.62 -2.31
CA ALA A 31 -1.65 13.70 -3.38
C ALA A 31 -0.71 12.62 -2.82
N VAL A 32 -0.86 11.38 -3.27
CA VAL A 32 0.05 10.28 -2.95
C VAL A 32 0.82 9.92 -4.21
N LEU A 33 2.12 10.22 -4.22
CA LEU A 33 2.99 9.82 -5.32
C LEU A 33 3.27 8.30 -5.25
N PRO A 34 3.55 7.66 -6.39
CA PRO A 34 4.09 6.31 -6.38
C PRO A 34 5.37 6.28 -5.54
N PHE A 35 5.53 5.23 -4.73
CA PHE A 35 6.71 5.07 -3.89
C PHE A 35 7.89 4.61 -4.76
N ASP A 36 9.05 5.20 -4.53
CA ASP A 36 10.30 4.82 -5.17
C ASP A 36 10.69 3.39 -4.75
N ASP A 37 11.22 2.61 -5.69
CA ASP A 37 11.50 1.19 -5.55
C ASP A 37 13.00 0.91 -5.36
N GLY A 38 13.72 1.82 -4.73
CA GLY A 38 15.20 1.84 -4.65
C GLY A 38 15.91 0.64 -4.00
N SER A 39 15.29 -0.54 -3.86
CA SER A 39 15.92 -1.79 -3.42
C SER A 39 15.33 -3.06 -4.06
N ILE A 40 14.47 -2.98 -5.08
CA ILE A 40 13.93 -4.19 -5.71
C ILE A 40 14.98 -4.73 -6.68
N ASP A 41 15.76 -5.73 -6.22
CA ASP A 41 16.53 -6.57 -7.14
C ASP A 41 15.53 -7.18 -8.14
N GLU A 42 15.62 -6.76 -9.41
CA GLU A 42 14.78 -7.16 -10.57
C GLU A 42 14.65 -8.69 -10.78
N THR A 43 15.37 -9.50 -10.01
CA THR A 43 15.71 -10.88 -10.36
C THR A 43 14.62 -11.90 -10.01
N TRP A 44 13.60 -11.59 -9.19
CA TRP A 44 12.69 -12.64 -8.67
C TRP A 44 11.18 -12.37 -8.69
N TRP A 45 10.70 -11.20 -9.12
CA TRP A 45 9.27 -10.86 -9.05
C TRP A 45 8.66 -10.25 -10.32
N GLY A 46 9.23 -10.48 -11.51
CA GLY A 46 8.65 -9.99 -12.76
C GLY A 46 8.34 -8.47 -12.76
N ASP A 47 7.35 -8.05 -13.53
CA ASP A 47 6.99 -6.64 -13.81
C ASP A 47 6.12 -5.99 -12.70
N TYR A 48 6.18 -6.47 -11.45
CA TYR A 48 5.24 -6.02 -10.40
C TYR A 48 5.73 -4.74 -9.70
N ASP A 49 5.05 -3.63 -9.97
CA ASP A 49 5.30 -2.33 -9.33
C ASP A 49 4.80 -2.30 -7.88
N VAL A 50 5.66 -2.73 -6.96
CA VAL A 50 5.41 -2.70 -5.51
C VAL A 50 5.18 -1.27 -5.00
N GLY A 51 5.85 -0.28 -5.60
CA GLY A 51 5.74 1.12 -5.23
C GLY A 51 4.33 1.68 -5.44
N SER A 52 3.71 1.35 -6.57
CA SER A 52 2.31 1.68 -6.85
C SER A 52 1.33 0.97 -5.92
N GLY A 53 1.57 -0.31 -5.60
CA GLY A 53 0.74 -1.05 -4.65
C GLY A 53 0.75 -0.44 -3.24
N VAL A 54 1.91 -0.02 -2.76
CA VAL A 54 2.03 0.70 -1.48
C VAL A 54 1.28 2.03 -1.50
N ALA A 55 1.37 2.78 -2.61
CA ALA A 55 0.62 4.03 -2.76
C ALA A 55 -0.90 3.82 -2.69
N ASP A 56 -1.44 2.74 -3.28
CA ASP A 56 -2.87 2.40 -3.20
C ASP A 56 -3.34 2.13 -1.76
N GLU A 57 -2.52 1.42 -0.99
CA GLU A 57 -2.81 1.16 0.42
C GLU A 57 -2.85 2.46 1.23
N PHE A 58 -1.94 3.40 0.97
CA PHE A 58 -1.98 4.72 1.60
C PHE A 58 -3.22 5.52 1.20
N VAL A 59 -3.59 5.53 -0.09
CA VAL A 59 -4.82 6.19 -0.56
C VAL A 59 -6.04 5.59 0.16
N THR A 60 -6.12 4.27 0.21
CA THR A 60 -7.20 3.54 0.88
C THR A 60 -7.26 3.87 2.37
N ALA A 61 -6.11 3.86 3.06
CA ALA A 61 -6.02 4.22 4.47
C ALA A 61 -6.49 5.67 4.72
N LEU A 62 -6.05 6.64 3.90
CA LEU A 62 -6.43 8.04 4.01
C LEU A 62 -7.93 8.26 3.78
N LEU A 63 -8.53 7.57 2.81
CA LEU A 63 -9.96 7.65 2.53
C LEU A 63 -10.83 7.02 3.62
N ASN A 64 -10.30 6.03 4.33
CA ASN A 64 -10.99 5.32 5.41
C ASN A 64 -10.84 5.99 6.79
N LEU A 65 -10.07 7.08 6.91
CA LEU A 65 -9.93 7.83 8.16
C LEU A 65 -11.28 8.38 8.63
N LYS A 66 -11.53 8.26 9.95
CA LYS A 66 -12.72 8.79 10.62
C LYS A 66 -12.31 9.66 11.81
N PRO A 67 -12.67 10.96 11.84
CA PRO A 67 -13.44 11.69 10.82
C PRO A 67 -12.66 11.87 9.51
N LYS A 68 -13.38 12.16 8.41
CA LYS A 68 -12.74 12.44 7.14
C LYS A 68 -11.95 13.75 7.26
N THR A 69 -10.64 13.69 7.08
CA THR A 69 -9.74 14.85 7.21
C THR A 69 -9.10 15.24 5.88
N PHE A 70 -9.01 14.28 4.94
CA PHE A 70 -8.30 14.46 3.69
C PHE A 70 -9.20 14.29 2.47
N ARG A 71 -8.89 15.04 1.42
CA ARG A 71 -9.36 14.84 0.05
C ARG A 71 -8.16 14.39 -0.77
N VAL A 72 -8.20 13.14 -1.21
CA VAL A 72 -7.12 12.53 -2.00
C VAL A 72 -7.35 12.81 -3.49
N ILE A 73 -6.29 13.14 -4.22
CA ILE A 73 -6.30 13.31 -5.68
C ILE A 73 -6.13 11.97 -6.38
N GLU A 74 -6.81 11.81 -7.52
CA GLU A 74 -6.75 10.58 -8.32
C GLU A 74 -5.38 10.37 -8.95
N ARG A 75 -4.97 9.10 -9.04
CA ARG A 75 -3.66 8.70 -9.55
C ARG A 75 -3.45 9.12 -11.00
N GLU A 76 -4.49 9.07 -11.82
CA GLU A 76 -4.44 9.41 -13.24
C GLU A 76 -4.15 10.90 -13.46
N GLN A 77 -4.51 11.76 -12.50
CA GLN A 77 -4.14 13.18 -12.54
C GLN A 77 -2.66 13.36 -12.20
N ILE A 78 -2.16 12.60 -11.22
CA ILE A 78 -0.76 12.59 -10.83
C ILE A 78 0.12 12.11 -11.99
N GLN A 79 -0.23 10.97 -12.61
CA GLN A 79 0.52 10.40 -13.73
C GLN A 79 0.63 11.35 -14.92
N ARG A 80 -0.45 12.07 -15.25
CA ARG A 80 -0.42 13.11 -16.30
C ARG A 80 0.59 14.21 -15.98
N VAL A 81 0.58 14.74 -14.75
CA VAL A 81 1.54 15.77 -14.33
C VAL A 81 2.98 15.25 -14.35
N LEU A 82 3.21 14.02 -13.90
CA LEU A 82 4.54 13.41 -13.92
C LEU A 82 5.07 13.20 -15.35
N GLN A 83 4.21 12.81 -16.29
CA GLN A 83 4.56 12.63 -17.70
C GLN A 83 4.81 13.97 -18.40
N GLU A 84 3.98 14.98 -18.16
CA GLU A 84 4.10 16.31 -18.78
C GLU A 84 5.36 17.06 -18.37
N GLN A 85 5.85 16.81 -17.16
CA GLN A 85 7.00 17.53 -16.59
C GLN A 85 8.29 16.71 -16.65
N GLU A 86 8.30 15.55 -17.33
CA GLU A 86 9.42 14.61 -17.36
C GLU A 86 10.01 14.30 -15.97
N PHE A 87 9.19 14.37 -14.91
CA PHE A 87 9.62 13.99 -13.55
C PHE A 87 9.90 12.47 -13.44
N GLY A 88 9.64 11.72 -14.51
CA GLY A 88 9.56 10.27 -14.57
C GLY A 88 10.83 9.51 -14.94
N ALA A 89 12.01 9.87 -14.40
CA ALA A 89 13.20 9.06 -14.69
C ALA A 89 14.18 8.86 -13.53
N SER A 90 14.17 9.70 -12.50
CA SER A 90 15.25 9.65 -11.50
C SER A 90 14.94 8.85 -10.23
N GLY A 91 13.71 8.36 -10.02
CA GLY A 91 13.25 7.68 -8.79
C GLY A 91 13.28 8.57 -7.53
N LEU A 92 14.08 9.64 -7.54
CA LEU A 92 14.33 10.54 -6.45
C LEU A 92 13.63 11.88 -6.71
N VAL A 93 12.32 11.90 -6.44
CA VAL A 93 11.63 13.16 -6.21
C VAL A 93 12.18 13.75 -4.91
N ASP A 94 12.62 15.00 -4.92
CA ASP A 94 13.00 15.73 -3.72
C ASP A 94 11.85 16.60 -3.21
N ALA A 95 12.00 17.23 -2.03
CA ALA A 95 10.95 18.06 -1.45
C ALA A 95 10.60 19.28 -2.33
N SER A 96 11.55 19.80 -3.10
CA SER A 96 11.33 20.95 -3.99
C SER A 96 10.51 20.55 -5.23
N THR A 97 10.85 19.41 -5.85
CA THR A 97 10.10 18.82 -6.96
C THR A 97 8.71 18.40 -6.50
N ALA A 98 8.59 17.77 -5.33
CA ALA A 98 7.32 17.41 -4.71
C ALA A 98 6.42 18.64 -4.51
N ALA A 99 6.97 19.76 -4.04
CA ALA A 99 6.21 21.00 -3.89
C ALA A 99 5.74 21.57 -5.25
N GLN A 100 6.57 21.49 -6.29
CA GLN A 100 6.17 21.91 -7.65
C GLN A 100 5.04 21.04 -8.21
N ILE A 101 5.16 19.72 -8.11
CA ILE A 101 4.10 18.77 -8.50
C ILE A 101 2.82 19.08 -7.72
N GLY A 102 2.94 19.28 -6.41
CA GLY A 102 1.81 19.59 -5.56
C GLY A 102 1.11 20.91 -5.90
N LYS A 103 1.87 21.94 -6.30
CA LYS A 103 1.33 23.21 -6.81
C LYS A 103 0.55 23.03 -8.10
N ILE A 104 1.06 22.22 -9.03
CA ILE A 104 0.38 21.91 -10.30
C ILE A 104 -0.93 21.14 -10.01
N LEU A 105 -0.90 20.18 -9.09
CA LEU A 105 -2.08 19.40 -8.69
C LEU A 105 -3.05 20.18 -7.79
N GLY A 106 -2.68 21.35 -7.27
CA GLY A 106 -3.51 22.15 -6.37
C GLY A 106 -3.73 21.48 -5.00
N VAL A 107 -2.76 20.70 -4.52
CA VAL A 107 -2.81 20.03 -3.21
C VAL A 107 -2.01 20.80 -2.16
N GLN A 108 -2.45 20.72 -0.90
CA GLN A 108 -1.74 21.34 0.24
C GLN A 108 -0.58 20.46 0.71
N PHE A 109 -0.78 19.14 0.66
CA PHE A 109 0.22 18.18 1.07
C PHE A 109 0.49 17.16 -0.02
N LEU A 110 1.72 16.69 -0.07
CA LEU A 110 2.12 15.63 -0.97
C LEU A 110 2.82 14.53 -0.17
N LEU A 111 2.28 13.31 -0.23
CA LEU A 111 2.87 12.12 0.35
C LEU A 111 3.78 11.48 -0.70
N MET A 112 5.01 11.21 -0.29
CA MET A 112 6.02 10.54 -1.11
C MET A 112 6.85 9.62 -0.24
N GLY A 113 7.51 8.64 -0.83
CA GLY A 113 8.31 7.71 -0.05
C GLY A 113 9.10 6.74 -0.90
N ARG A 114 9.79 5.83 -0.22
CA ARG A 114 10.58 4.78 -0.85
C ARG A 114 10.41 3.47 -0.10
N VAL A 115 10.37 2.37 -0.84
CA VAL A 115 10.54 1.02 -0.32
C VAL A 115 12.03 0.75 -0.17
N THR A 116 12.56 0.83 1.05
CA THR A 116 14.01 0.75 1.31
C THR A 116 14.53 -0.66 1.45
N GLU A 117 13.67 -1.60 1.85
CA GLU A 117 14.04 -3.02 1.89
C GLU A 117 12.82 -3.82 1.46
N PHE A 118 13.00 -4.67 0.46
CA PHE A 118 12.07 -5.72 0.12
C PHE A 118 12.86 -7.01 -0.04
N SER A 119 12.84 -7.88 0.98
CA SER A 119 13.63 -9.11 0.98
C SER A 119 12.77 -10.34 1.20
N ASN A 120 13.04 -11.39 0.43
CA ASN A 120 12.42 -12.69 0.60
C ASN A 120 13.50 -13.74 0.86
N LYS A 121 13.54 -14.28 2.08
CA LYS A 121 14.52 -15.28 2.49
C LYS A 121 13.84 -16.62 2.68
N THR A 122 14.19 -17.58 1.82
CA THR A 122 13.74 -18.96 1.97
C THR A 122 14.79 -19.75 2.73
N ALA A 123 14.40 -20.38 3.83
CA ALA A 123 15.23 -21.29 4.60
C ALA A 123 14.51 -22.63 4.78
N GLY A 124 15.17 -23.74 4.48
CA GLY A 124 14.53 -25.04 4.53
C GLY A 124 15.48 -26.19 4.22
N GLY A 125 15.00 -27.40 4.44
CA GLY A 125 15.72 -28.64 4.14
C GLY A 125 14.76 -29.67 3.57
N SER A 126 15.29 -30.56 2.74
CA SER A 126 14.56 -31.70 2.21
C SER A 126 15.18 -33.01 2.69
N LEU A 127 14.34 -34.01 2.93
CA LEU A 127 14.73 -35.39 3.22
C LEU A 127 14.16 -36.28 2.14
N SER A 128 15.00 -37.04 1.45
CA SER A 128 14.58 -38.02 0.45
C SER A 128 15.03 -39.42 0.82
N LEU A 129 14.12 -40.39 0.70
CA LEU A 129 14.39 -41.81 0.92
C LEU A 129 13.56 -42.66 -0.05
N GLY A 130 14.24 -43.43 -0.91
CA GLY A 130 13.61 -44.41 -1.79
C GLY A 130 12.55 -43.85 -2.74
N GLY A 131 12.87 -42.82 -3.53
CA GLY A 131 11.94 -42.22 -4.50
C GLY A 131 10.84 -41.33 -3.90
N LYS A 132 10.84 -41.14 -2.57
CA LYS A 132 9.94 -40.23 -1.87
C LYS A 132 10.74 -39.12 -1.19
N GLY A 133 10.34 -37.88 -1.44
CA GLY A 133 10.94 -36.68 -0.85
C GLY A 133 9.92 -35.91 -0.01
N LEU A 134 10.35 -35.42 1.14
CA LEU A 134 9.63 -34.45 1.95
C LEU A 134 10.49 -33.19 2.07
N GLY A 135 9.96 -32.05 1.65
CA GLY A 135 10.58 -30.75 1.80
C GLY A 135 9.83 -29.91 2.84
N LEU A 136 10.56 -29.29 3.74
CA LEU A 136 10.04 -28.21 4.59
C LEU A 136 10.83 -26.94 4.30
N GLN A 137 10.14 -25.94 3.79
CA GLN A 137 10.70 -24.63 3.48
C GLN A 137 9.94 -23.56 4.27
N THR A 138 10.64 -22.56 4.78
CA THR A 138 10.04 -21.40 5.43
C THR A 138 10.50 -20.15 4.70
N THR A 139 9.53 -19.41 4.20
CA THR A 139 9.76 -18.17 3.47
C THR A 139 9.50 -17.01 4.42
N THR A 140 10.53 -16.20 4.68
CA THR A 140 10.44 -14.97 5.48
C THR A 140 10.50 -13.77 4.55
N SER A 141 9.41 -13.03 4.47
CA SER A 141 9.30 -11.80 3.69
C SER A 141 9.39 -10.60 4.62
N ARG A 142 10.28 -9.66 4.33
CA ARG A 142 10.45 -8.42 5.08
C ARG A 142 10.30 -7.23 4.14
N VAL A 143 9.55 -6.22 4.60
CA VAL A 143 9.29 -4.98 3.90
C VAL A 143 9.58 -3.80 4.81
N VAL A 144 10.35 -2.84 4.34
CA VAL A 144 10.64 -1.59 5.03
C VAL A 144 10.31 -0.43 4.11
N ILE A 145 9.49 0.50 4.60
CA ILE A 145 8.96 1.63 3.84
C ILE A 145 9.25 2.91 4.61
N ASP A 146 9.81 3.90 3.93
CA ASP A 146 9.95 5.27 4.41
C ASP A 146 8.95 6.16 3.69
N ALA A 147 8.07 6.83 4.43
CA ALA A 147 7.09 7.79 3.93
C ALA A 147 7.38 9.20 4.47
N ARG A 148 7.16 10.21 3.66
CA ARG A 148 7.38 11.62 3.95
C ARG A 148 6.19 12.43 3.46
N LEU A 149 5.75 13.38 4.27
CA LEU A 149 4.71 14.34 3.93
C LEU A 149 5.37 15.70 3.71
N VAL A 150 5.16 16.26 2.53
CA VAL A 150 5.71 17.55 2.11
C VAL A 150 4.59 18.59 2.06
N ASP A 151 4.83 19.75 2.65
CA ASP A 151 4.00 20.94 2.46
C ASP A 151 4.34 21.58 1.10
N THR A 152 3.34 21.71 0.24
CA THR A 152 3.54 22.21 -1.13
C THR A 152 3.77 23.71 -1.19
N ALA A 153 3.36 24.46 -0.17
CA ALA A 153 3.55 25.90 -0.09
C ALA A 153 5.01 26.23 0.29
N THR A 154 5.55 25.54 1.29
CA THR A 154 6.91 25.82 1.82
C THR A 154 8.00 24.90 1.26
N ALA A 155 7.64 23.80 0.61
CA ALA A 155 8.55 22.73 0.20
C ALA A 155 9.30 22.06 1.37
N GLU A 156 8.68 22.05 2.55
CA GLU A 156 9.25 21.44 3.74
C GLU A 156 8.65 20.06 4.02
N ILE A 157 9.50 19.13 4.48
CA ILE A 157 9.05 17.84 4.98
C ILE A 157 8.51 18.06 6.40
N ILE A 158 7.20 18.01 6.55
CA ILE A 158 6.52 18.25 7.83
C ILE A 158 6.40 16.98 8.68
N VAL A 159 6.38 15.81 8.03
CA VAL A 159 6.32 14.51 8.70
C VAL A 159 7.17 13.51 7.94
N ALA A 160 7.91 12.67 8.67
CA ALA A 160 8.53 11.47 8.13
C ALA A 160 8.18 10.28 9.04
N ALA A 161 7.81 9.16 8.43
CA ALA A 161 7.46 7.94 9.13
C ALA A 161 8.14 6.75 8.45
N LYS A 162 8.63 5.82 9.26
CA LYS A 162 9.19 4.56 8.81
C LYS A 162 8.30 3.41 9.28
N GLY A 163 7.93 2.53 8.37
CA GLY A 163 7.15 1.32 8.63
C GLY A 163 7.96 0.07 8.30
N GLU A 164 7.89 -0.92 9.18
CA GLU A 164 8.56 -2.22 9.01
C GLU A 164 7.52 -3.35 9.16
N GLY A 165 7.53 -4.30 8.23
CA GLY A 165 6.67 -5.48 8.26
C GLY A 165 7.47 -6.74 7.98
N GLU A 166 7.27 -7.78 8.79
CA GLU A 166 7.88 -9.10 8.58
C GLU A 166 6.78 -10.18 8.64
N LYS A 167 6.78 -11.07 7.66
CA LYS A 167 5.85 -12.21 7.59
C LYS A 167 6.62 -13.50 7.33
N LYS A 168 6.31 -14.54 8.10
CA LYS A 168 6.86 -15.89 7.94
C LYS A 168 5.77 -16.82 7.45
N GLN A 169 6.03 -17.55 6.36
CA GLN A 169 5.13 -18.53 5.79
C GLN A 169 5.84 -19.88 5.66
N PRO A 170 5.39 -20.92 6.38
CA PRO A 170 5.86 -22.27 6.15
C PRO A 170 5.24 -22.85 4.87
N HIS A 171 6.06 -23.54 4.08
CA HIS A 171 5.70 -24.27 2.88
C HIS A 171 6.13 -25.73 3.04
N ILE A 172 5.21 -26.66 2.80
CA ILE A 172 5.47 -28.10 2.86
C ILE A 172 5.32 -28.63 1.44
N SER A 173 6.37 -29.29 0.94
CA SER A 173 6.34 -29.95 -0.37
C SER A 173 6.49 -31.47 -0.22
N LEU A 174 5.70 -32.20 -1.00
CA LEU A 174 5.74 -33.66 -1.11
C LEU A 174 6.17 -34.00 -2.53
N GLU A 175 7.27 -34.73 -2.66
CA GLU A 175 7.82 -35.14 -3.95
C GLU A 175 7.77 -36.66 -4.05
N TYR A 176 7.24 -37.16 -5.17
CA TYR A 176 7.07 -38.59 -5.41
C TYR A 176 7.58 -38.91 -6.81
N ASP A 177 8.57 -39.79 -6.89
CA ASP A 177 9.18 -40.20 -8.15
C ASP A 177 8.34 -41.29 -8.82
N TRP A 178 7.65 -40.93 -9.90
CA TRP A 178 6.83 -41.86 -10.68
C TRP A 178 7.65 -42.72 -11.65
N HIS A 179 8.97 -42.50 -11.76
CA HIS A 179 9.85 -43.29 -12.64
C HIS A 179 10.43 -44.55 -11.99
N THR A 180 10.20 -44.78 -10.69
CA THR A 180 10.59 -46.03 -10.00
C THR A 180 9.49 -47.09 -9.97
N LEU A 181 8.34 -46.85 -10.62
CA LEU A 181 7.37 -47.90 -10.92
C LEU A 181 7.90 -48.76 -12.06
N ASP A 182 8.94 -49.53 -11.77
CA ASP A 182 9.39 -50.60 -12.65
C ASP A 182 8.39 -51.76 -12.57
N PHE A 183 7.38 -51.70 -13.44
CA PHE A 183 6.42 -52.78 -13.66
C PHE A 183 7.09 -54.08 -14.16
N SER A 184 8.40 -54.06 -14.46
CA SER A 184 9.22 -55.24 -14.80
C SER A 184 9.94 -55.85 -13.60
N SER A 185 9.81 -55.29 -12.39
CA SER A 185 10.43 -55.86 -11.19
C SER A 185 9.77 -57.20 -10.80
N GLU A 186 10.58 -58.15 -10.31
CA GLU A 186 10.09 -59.45 -9.84
C GLU A 186 9.08 -59.33 -8.68
N GLU A 187 9.16 -58.24 -7.91
CA GLU A 187 8.24 -57.97 -6.80
C GLU A 187 6.84 -57.56 -7.27
N PHE A 188 6.71 -56.84 -8.40
CA PHE A 188 5.40 -56.45 -8.96
C PHE A 188 4.66 -57.65 -9.55
N ARG A 189 5.40 -58.55 -10.21
CA ARG A 189 4.92 -59.84 -10.77
C ARG A 189 4.45 -60.86 -9.72
N ALA A 190 4.70 -60.58 -8.45
CA ALA A 190 4.30 -61.43 -7.32
C ALA A 190 3.05 -60.91 -6.62
N THR A 191 2.46 -59.79 -7.09
CA THR A 191 1.25 -59.21 -6.48
C THR A 191 0.00 -59.60 -7.26
N ASN A 192 -1.16 -59.68 -6.60
CA ASN A 192 -2.41 -60.07 -7.27
C ASN A 192 -2.96 -59.04 -8.29
N LEU A 193 -2.20 -58.01 -8.62
CA LEU A 193 -2.51 -57.00 -9.64
C LEU A 193 -1.58 -57.10 -10.86
N GLY A 194 -0.65 -58.07 -10.87
CA GLY A 194 0.28 -58.38 -11.95
C GLY A 194 0.94 -59.74 -11.74
#